data_AF-U6SS22-F1
#
_entry.id   AF-U6SS22-F1
#
_cell.length_a   1.000
_cell.length_b   1.000
_cell.length_c   1.000
_cell.angle_alpha   90.00
_cell.angle_beta   90.00
_cell.angle_gamma   90.00
#
_symmetry.space_group_name_H-M   'P 1'
#
loop_
_entity.id
_entity.type
_entity.pdbx_description
1 polymer ?
#
loop_
_entity_poly.entity_id
_entity_poly.type
_entity_poly.pdbx_seq_one_letter_code
_entity_poly.pdbx_strand_id
1 'polypeptide(L)' 'MIDYVIRAAAGFVILLILLFLGPYTNIEWLQPTSPYRFLIVPIALIGSWVCLYLFRKLKQKKSASA' A
#
# COMPACT_ATOMS: atom_id res chain seq x y z
N MET A 1 -12.73 7.72 -12.11
CA MET A 1 -12.92 8.08 -10.68
C MET A 1 -12.64 6.92 -9.74
N ILE A 2 -13.22 5.73 -9.96
CA ILE A 2 -13.00 4.55 -9.12
C ILE A 2 -11.53 4.18 -8.94
N ASP A 3 -10.69 4.27 -9.99
CA ASP A 3 -9.25 4.01 -9.88
C ASP A 3 -8.53 4.92 -8.88
N TYR A 4 -8.91 6.20 -8.83
CA TYR A 4 -8.34 7.16 -7.88
C TYR A 4 -8.77 6.86 -6.45
N VAL A 5 -10.03 6.46 -6.25
CA VAL A 5 -10.56 6.05 -4.94
C VAL A 5 -9.85 4.79 -4.44
N ILE A 6 -9.70 3.77 -5.29
CA ILE A 6 -8.99 2.54 -4.94
C ILE A 6 -7.54 2.83 -4.57
N ARG A 7 -6.86 3.68 -5.34
CA ARG A 7 -5.48 4.05 -5.07
C ARG A 7 -5.34 4.84 -3.76
N ALA A 8 -6.22 5.80 -3.50
CA ALA A 8 -6.22 6.56 -2.25
C ALA A 8 -6.51 5.67 -1.04
N ALA A 9 -7.53 4.81 -1.14
CA ALA A 9 -7.89 3.87 -0.07
C ALA A 9 -6.78 2.86 0.19
N ALA A 10 -6.20 2.24 -0.85
CA ALA A 10 -5.10 1.30 -0.71
C ALA A 10 -3.86 1.97 -0.11
N GLY A 11 -3.50 3.16 -0.59
CA GLY A 11 -2.39 3.93 -0.03
C GLY A 11 -2.60 4.24 1.45
N PHE A 12 -3.80 4.70 1.83
CA PHE A 12 -4.14 4.99 3.23
C PHE A 12 -4.08 3.74 4.12
N VAL A 13 -4.62 2.61 3.66
CA VAL A 13 -4.56 1.34 4.39
C VAL A 13 -3.11 0.89 4.59
N ILE A 14 -2.27 0.94 3.56
CA ILE A 14 -0.85 0.59 3.67
C ILE A 14 -0.13 1.53 4.64
N LEU A 15 -0.43 2.83 4.59
CA LEU A 15 0.13 3.82 5.50
C LEU A 15 -0.23 3.52 6.96
N LEU A 16 -1.49 3.20 7.23
CA LEU A 16 -1.95 2.80 8.56
C LEU A 16 -1.27 1.52 9.05
N ILE A 17 -1.12 0.51 8.18
CA ILE A 17 -0.42 -0.73 8.52
C ILE A 17 1.04 -0.43 8.87
N LEU A 18 1.74 0.35 8.06
CA LEU A 18 3.14 0.68 8.31
C LEU A 18 3.32 1.56 9.55
N LEU A 19 2.40 2.47 9.85
CA LEU A 19 2.49 3.34 11.04
C LEU A 19 2.11 2.63 12.34
N PHE A 20 1.05 1.82 12.32
CA PHE A 20 0.53 1.16 13.53
C PHE A 20 1.10 -0.24 13.74
N LEU A 21 1.12 -1.08 12.70
CA LEU A 21 1.65 -2.44 12.80
C LEU A 21 3.17 -2.49 12.66
N GLY A 22 3.74 -1.54 11.91
CA GLY A 22 5.18 -1.50 11.64
C GLY A 22 6.09 -1.51 12.89
N PRO A 23 5.78 -0.74 13.94
CA PRO A 23 6.56 -0.77 15.19
C PRO A 23 6.54 -2.12 15.92
N TYR A 24 5.56 -2.98 15.66
CA TYR A 24 5.49 -4.34 16.22
C TYR A 24 6.32 -5.34 15.42
N THR A 25 6.88 -4.94 14.29
CA THR A 25 7.77 -5.77 13.48
C THR A 25 9.23 -5.57 13.91
N ASN A 26 10.07 -6.59 13.76
CA ASN A 26 11.52 -6.50 14.01
C ASN A 26 12.28 -5.79 12.87
N ILE A 27 11.63 -4.87 12.15
CA ILE A 27 12.20 -4.17 11.00
C ILE A 27 12.81 -2.84 11.48
N GLU A 28 14.14 -2.73 11.42
CA GLU A 28 14.90 -1.57 11.92
C GLU A 28 14.47 -0.23 11.31
N TRP A 29 14.22 -0.17 9.99
CA TRP A 29 13.86 1.09 9.33
C TRP A 29 12.44 1.58 9.68
N LEU A 30 11.60 0.67 10.19
CA LEU A 30 10.18 0.91 10.47
C LEU A 30 9.94 1.31 11.94
N GLN A 31 10.97 1.21 12.78
CA GLN A 31 10.89 1.57 14.19
C GLN A 31 10.73 3.10 14.39
N PRO A 32 10.07 3.52 15.48
CA PRO A 32 9.82 4.94 15.77
C PRO A 32 11.10 5.78 15.89
N THR A 33 12.18 5.18 16.37
CA THR A 33 13.50 5.79 16.59
C THR A 33 14.36 5.83 15.33
N SER A 34 13.92 5.19 14.24
CA SER A 34 14.71 5.06 13.03
C SER A 34 14.72 6.36 12.21
N PRO A 35 15.89 6.83 11.76
CA PRO A 35 15.97 7.98 10.86
C PRO A 35 15.36 7.68 9.48
N TYR A 36 15.15 6.40 9.14
CA TYR A 36 14.60 5.97 7.85
C TYR A 36 13.07 5.84 7.83
N ARG A 37 12.40 6.18 8.94
CA ARG A 37 10.94 6.06 9.07
C ARG A 37 10.16 6.89 8.04
N PHE A 38 10.77 7.92 7.47
CA PHE A 38 10.18 8.70 6.37
C PHE A 38 9.88 7.86 5.13
N LEU A 39 10.54 6.70 4.95
CA LEU A 39 10.31 5.77 3.84
C LEU A 39 8.91 5.14 3.86
N ILE A 40 8.18 5.20 4.99
CA ILE A 40 6.79 4.73 5.07
C ILE A 40 5.92 5.39 4.00
N VAL A 41 6.07 6.70 3.79
CA VAL A 41 5.25 7.47 2.84
C VAL A 41 5.50 7.05 1.38
N PRO A 42 6.74 7.05 0.85
CA PRO A 42 6.99 6.60 -0.51
C PRO A 42 6.65 5.11 -0.70
N ILE A 43 6.87 4.25 0.29
CA ILE A 43 6.48 2.83 0.22
C ILE A 43 4.96 2.69 0.13
N ALA A 44 4.19 3.45 0.92
CA ALA A 44 2.73 3.45 0.83
C ALA A 44 2.23 3.94 -0.55
N LEU A 45 2.88 4.97 -1.12
CA LEU A 45 2.57 5.45 -2.45
C LEU A 45 2.86 4.41 -3.52
N ILE A 46 4.02 3.74 -3.48
CA ILE A 46 4.38 2.67 -4.44
C ILE A 46 3.45 1.47 -4.26
N GLY A 47 3.19 1.05 -3.03
CA GLY A 47 2.28 -0.05 -2.73
C GLY A 47 0.86 0.20 -3.25
N SER A 48 0.38 1.45 -3.19
CA SER A 48 -0.92 1.81 -3.77
C SER A 48 -1.02 1.58 -5.28
N TRP A 49 0.08 1.80 -6.02
CA TRP A 49 0.17 1.50 -7.45
C TRP A 49 0.13 0.00 -7.72
N VAL A 50 0.84 -0.79 -6.90
CA VAL A 50 0.84 -2.25 -7.00
C VAL A 50 -0.57 -2.80 -6.76
N CYS A 51 -1.27 -2.32 -5.74
CA CYS A 51 -2.67 -2.68 -5.48
C CYS A 51 -3.59 -2.34 -6.66
N LEU A 52 -3.45 -1.16 -7.25
CA LEU A 52 -4.23 -0.76 -8.43
C LEU A 52 -3.94 -1.67 -9.63
N TYR A 53 -2.67 -2.00 -9.87
CA TYR A 53 -2.25 -2.90 -10.94
C TYR A 53 -2.87 -4.30 -10.77
N LEU A 54 -2.78 -4.87 -9.57
CA LEU A 54 -3.38 -6.17 -9.26
C LEU A 54 -4.90 -6.15 -9.40
N PHE A 55 -5.57 -5.10 -8.92
CA PHE A 55 -7.01 -4.94 -9.06
C PHE A 55 -7.46 -4.95 -10.53
N ARG A 56 -6.75 -4.20 -11.39
CA ARG A 56 -7.04 -4.17 -12.83
C ARG A 56 -6.82 -5.53 -13.48
N LYS A 57 -5.73 -6.22 -13.14
CA LYS A 57 -5.42 -7.56 -13.67
C LYS A 57 -6.49 -8.58 -13.28
N LEU A 58 -6.97 -8.55 -12.03
CA LEU A 58 -8.05 -9.41 -11.55
C LEU A 58 -9.39 -9.10 -12.23
N LYS A 59 -9.70 -7.82 -12.42
CA LYS A 59 -10.92 -7.39 -13.13
C LYS A 59 -10.92 -7.85 -14.59
N GLN A 60 -9.79 -7.76 -15.29
CA GLN A 60 -9.63 -8.28 -16.65
C GLN A 60 -9.81 -9.80 -16.71
N LYS A 61 -9.24 -10.54 -15.76
CA LYS A 61 -9.43 -12.00 -15.66
C LYS A 61 -10.90 -12.38 -15.45
N LYS A 62 -11.63 -11.61 -14.63
CA LYS A 62 -13.08 -11.82 -14.41
C LYS A 62 -13.91 -11.53 -15.67
N SER A 63 -13.52 -10.53 -16.47
CA SER A 63 -14.22 -10.17 -17.69
C SER A 63 -13.94 -11.09 -18.89
N ALA A 64 -12.84 -11.84 -18.87
CA ALA A 64 -12.49 -12.81 -19.92
C ALA A 64 -13.05 -14.22 -19.66
N SER A 65 -13.70 -14.42 -18.51
CA SER A 65 -14.30 -15.69 -18.07
C SER A 65 -15.83 -15.66 -18.04
N ALA A 66 -16.44 -14.56 -18.51
CA ALA A 66 -17.87 -14.36 -18.66
C ALA A 66 -18.20 -14.25 -20.15
#